data_AF-A0A5N7A231-F1
#
_entry.id   AF-A0A5N7A231-F1
#
_cell.length_a   1.000
_cell.length_b   1.000
_cell.length_c   1.000
_cell.angle_alpha   90.00
_cell.angle_beta   90.00
_cell.angle_gamma   90.00
#
_symmetry.space_group_name_H-M   'P 1'
#
loop_
_entity.id
_entity.type
_entity.pdbx_description
1 polymer ?
#
loop_
_entity_poly.entity_id
_entity_poly.type
_entity_poly.pdbx_seq_one_letter_code
_entity_poly.pdbx_strand_id
1 'polypeptide(L)'
;MEENVILEDQGTVEHFEVLSGCREVSVSSPLTSAEYTIHSSLGKPYSRSKCSCGECIAGFLSPRMRMFLQWHANRWWCFLRDNIEEGEAWTRLNAENLIFASPELQLELAQRRAMREGFAGISGFIAACLSCNTIPTEENVKKAIYTEEFPQICLDYISRGGTISPVASIIFKEASSENNWLDYDLFQTEYEEAMMQLPECRNDGEFTLIFFDIASHNTLYNVIPKPRYFFNLKHK
;
A
#
# COMPACT_ATOMS: atom_id res chain seq x y z
N MET A 1 5.29 -42.57 -41.35
CA MET A 1 5.84 -42.73 -40.00
C MET A 1 6.64 -41.47 -39.73
N GLU A 2 6.07 -40.30 -39.46
CA GLU A 2 4.97 -39.94 -38.55
C GLU A 2 5.14 -40.57 -37.16
N GLU A 3 5.84 -39.85 -36.29
CA GLU A 3 5.64 -39.91 -34.84
C GLU A 3 5.39 -38.47 -34.37
N ASN A 4 4.13 -38.24 -33.98
CA ASN A 4 3.68 -37.08 -33.24
C ASN A 4 4.08 -37.26 -31.78
N VAL A 5 4.81 -36.29 -31.20
CA VAL A 5 4.89 -36.14 -29.75
C VAL A 5 4.22 -34.82 -29.39
N ILE A 6 2.98 -34.96 -28.92
CA ILE A 6 2.20 -33.93 -28.24
C ILE A 6 2.79 -33.81 -26.85
N LEU A 7 3.34 -32.65 -26.51
CA LEU A 7 3.62 -32.29 -25.11
C LEU A 7 2.46 -31.43 -24.63
N GLU A 8 1.70 -32.01 -23.71
CA GLU A 8 0.59 -31.39 -23.01
C GLU A 8 1.12 -30.25 -22.12
N ASP A 9 0.79 -29.03 -22.55
CA ASP A 9 0.65 -27.85 -21.71
C ASP A 9 -0.67 -27.99 -20.93
N GLN A 10 -0.64 -28.07 -19.59
CA GLN A 10 -1.65 -27.55 -18.64
C GLN A 10 -1.10 -27.59 -17.21
N GLY A 11 -0.30 -26.57 -16.86
CA GLY A 11 -0.03 -26.20 -15.47
C GLY A 11 -0.86 -24.97 -15.14
N THR A 12 -2.12 -25.17 -14.77
CA THR A 12 -3.04 -24.11 -14.34
C THR A 12 -2.44 -23.34 -13.17
N VAL A 13 -2.17 -22.04 -13.39
CA VAL A 13 -1.84 -21.08 -12.35
C VAL A 13 -3.03 -21.03 -11.38
N GLU A 14 -2.83 -21.50 -10.16
CA GLU A 14 -3.82 -21.34 -9.10
C GLU A 14 -4.05 -19.85 -8.88
N HIS A 15 -5.26 -19.40 -9.20
CA HIS A 15 -5.75 -18.08 -8.83
C HIS A 15 -5.61 -17.91 -7.32
N PHE A 16 -4.66 -17.06 -6.90
CA PHE A 16 -4.56 -16.62 -5.51
C PHE A 16 -5.83 -15.82 -5.21
N GLU A 17 -6.74 -16.39 -4.42
CA GLU A 17 -7.87 -15.66 -3.84
C GLU A 17 -7.31 -14.58 -2.91
N VAL A 18 -7.11 -13.39 -3.47
CA VAL A 18 -7.00 -12.13 -2.72
C VAL A 18 -8.21 -12.07 -1.80
N LEU A 19 -8.00 -11.63 -0.55
CA LEU A 19 -9.04 -11.30 0.43
C LEU A 19 -10.10 -10.39 -0.23
N SER A 20 -11.08 -10.99 -0.89
CA SER A 20 -12.07 -10.33 -1.76
C SER A 20 -13.41 -10.14 -1.06
N GLY A 21 -13.40 -10.23 0.27
CA GLY A 21 -14.57 -10.08 1.14
C GLY A 21 -15.13 -8.65 1.21
N CYS A 22 -15.24 -7.90 0.10
CA CYS A 22 -16.17 -6.76 0.11
C CYS A 22 -17.59 -7.37 0.11
N ARG A 23 -18.20 -7.57 1.29
CA ARG A 23 -19.65 -7.81 1.38
C ARG A 23 -20.34 -6.59 0.79
N GLU A 24 -21.13 -6.79 -0.27
CA GLU A 24 -21.96 -5.76 -0.87
C GLU A 24 -22.86 -5.13 0.20
N VAL A 25 -22.50 -3.94 0.68
CA VAL A 25 -23.45 -3.07 1.38
C VAL A 25 -24.31 -2.45 0.29
N SER A 26 -25.57 -2.89 0.22
CA SER A 26 -26.60 -2.37 -0.67
C SER A 26 -26.54 -0.84 -0.71
N VAL A 27 -26.11 -0.29 -1.85
CA VAL A 27 -26.04 1.14 -2.09
C VAL A 27 -27.46 1.64 -2.35
N SER A 28 -28.11 2.19 -1.34
CA SER A 28 -29.25 3.09 -1.55
C SER A 28 -28.76 4.33 -2.33
N SER A 29 -29.61 4.84 -3.22
CA SER A 29 -29.39 5.99 -4.11
C SER A 29 -28.64 7.18 -3.48
N PRO A 30 -27.92 7.98 -4.29
CA PRO A 30 -26.97 8.95 -3.77
C PRO A 30 -27.70 10.06 -3.02
N LEU A 31 -27.50 10.10 -1.71
CA LEU A 31 -27.89 11.23 -0.88
C LEU A 31 -27.09 12.44 -1.35
N THR A 32 -27.83 13.43 -1.81
CA THR A 32 -27.41 14.76 -2.23
C THR A 32 -26.47 15.40 -1.21
N SER A 33 -25.30 15.84 -1.70
CA SER A 33 -24.50 16.97 -1.19
C SER A 33 -24.49 17.18 0.32
N ALA A 34 -23.83 16.29 1.06
CA ALA A 34 -23.22 16.66 2.34
C ALA A 34 -21.73 16.88 2.10
N GLU A 35 -21.27 18.12 2.30
CA GLU A 35 -19.86 18.51 2.25
C GLU A 35 -19.09 17.80 3.38
N TYR A 36 -18.57 16.61 3.12
CA TYR A 36 -17.55 16.01 3.98
C TYR A 36 -16.23 16.73 3.73
N THR A 37 -16.02 17.84 4.45
CA THR A 37 -14.71 18.48 4.58
C THR A 37 -13.86 17.59 5.47
N ILE A 38 -12.97 16.81 4.85
CA ILE A 38 -11.89 16.16 5.61
C ILE A 38 -10.92 17.27 5.99
N HIS A 39 -10.91 17.63 7.27
CA HIS A 39 -10.00 18.61 7.82
C HIS A 39 -8.61 17.97 7.98
N SER A 40 -7.64 18.43 7.18
CA SER A 40 -6.23 18.21 7.51
C SER A 40 -5.91 18.91 8.83
N SER A 41 -5.03 18.32 9.65
CA SER A 41 -4.48 18.94 10.87
C SER A 41 -3.72 20.25 10.59
N LEU A 42 -3.47 20.59 9.31
CA LEU A 42 -2.88 21.83 8.84
C LEU A 42 -3.92 22.93 8.50
N GLY A 43 -5.22 22.69 8.74
CA GLY A 43 -6.26 23.70 8.52
C GLY A 43 -6.45 24.09 7.05
N LYS A 44 -5.89 23.34 6.10
CA LYS A 44 -6.13 23.55 4.67
C LYS A 44 -7.20 22.56 4.20
N PRO A 45 -8.38 23.04 3.76
CA PRO A 45 -9.33 22.18 3.06
C PRO A 45 -8.69 21.72 1.74
N TYR A 46 -8.72 20.41 1.47
CA TYR A 46 -8.43 19.91 0.13
C TYR A 46 -9.45 20.50 -0.82
N SER A 47 -9.02 21.44 -1.66
CA SER A 47 -9.92 21.96 -2.68
C SER A 47 -10.12 20.85 -3.71
N ARG A 48 -11.36 20.38 -3.83
CA ARG A 48 -11.83 19.47 -4.91
C ARG A 48 -11.41 19.92 -6.32
N SER A 49 -10.98 21.17 -6.48
CA SER A 49 -10.47 21.77 -7.72
C SER A 49 -9.16 21.18 -8.29
N LYS A 50 -8.47 20.26 -7.58
CA LYS A 50 -7.29 19.57 -8.14
C LYS A 50 -7.63 18.27 -8.87
N CYS A 51 -8.72 17.61 -8.51
CA CYS A 51 -9.17 16.42 -9.19
C CYS A 51 -9.72 16.78 -10.58
N SER A 52 -9.18 16.16 -11.63
CA SER A 52 -9.68 16.35 -13.00
C SER A 52 -10.61 15.24 -13.48
N CYS A 53 -10.58 14.07 -12.84
CA CYS A 53 -11.42 12.93 -13.21
C CYS A 53 -12.78 12.89 -12.51
N GLY A 54 -12.97 13.65 -11.41
CA GLY A 54 -14.17 13.58 -10.57
C GLY A 54 -14.26 12.35 -9.64
N GLU A 55 -13.35 11.38 -9.78
CA GLU A 55 -13.42 10.07 -9.10
C GLU A 55 -12.34 9.87 -8.03
N CYS A 56 -11.55 10.90 -7.71
CA CYS A 56 -10.53 10.77 -6.67
C CYS A 56 -11.14 10.57 -5.29
N ILE A 57 -10.67 9.55 -4.55
CA ILE A 57 -11.03 9.37 -3.15
C ILE A 57 -10.51 10.57 -2.35
N ALA A 58 -11.39 11.21 -1.58
CA ALA A 58 -11.15 12.47 -0.87
C ALA A 58 -10.58 13.61 -1.75
N GLY A 59 -10.76 13.53 -3.08
CA GLY A 59 -10.28 14.54 -4.02
C GLY A 59 -8.78 14.49 -4.35
N PHE A 60 -8.02 13.51 -3.81
CA PHE A 60 -6.57 13.41 -4.06
C PHE A 60 -6.09 12.05 -4.56
N LEU A 61 -6.66 10.93 -4.10
CA LEU A 61 -6.20 9.59 -4.52
C LEU A 61 -6.96 9.16 -5.78
N SER A 62 -6.30 9.22 -6.94
CA SER A 62 -6.94 8.89 -8.22
C SER A 62 -7.21 7.38 -8.37
N PRO A 63 -8.12 6.98 -9.27
CA PRO A 63 -8.37 5.57 -9.55
C PRO A 63 -7.10 4.80 -9.97
N ARG A 64 -6.26 5.40 -10.82
CA ARG A 64 -5.00 4.81 -11.28
C ARG A 64 -3.97 4.66 -10.15
N MET A 65 -3.80 5.70 -9.33
CA MET A 65 -2.94 5.61 -8.14
C MET A 65 -3.41 4.54 -7.16
N ARG A 66 -4.72 4.44 -6.94
CA ARG A 66 -5.31 3.45 -6.04
C ARG A 66 -4.99 2.03 -6.51
N MET A 67 -5.17 1.74 -7.80
CA MET A 67 -4.85 0.44 -8.38
C MET A 67 -3.35 0.14 -8.25
N PHE A 68 -2.48 1.12 -8.53
CA PHE A 68 -1.04 0.95 -8.41
C PHE A 68 -0.59 0.71 -6.96
N LEU A 69 -1.11 1.47 -6.00
CA LEU A 69 -0.86 1.27 -4.57
C LEU A 69 -1.39 -0.08 -4.07
N GLN A 70 -2.55 -0.51 -4.56
CA GLN A 70 -3.13 -1.81 -4.21
C GLN A 70 -2.23 -2.94 -4.69
N TRP A 71 -1.71 -2.84 -5.91
CA TRP A 71 -0.76 -3.80 -6.46
C TRP A 71 0.53 -3.85 -5.62
N HIS A 72 1.12 -2.71 -5.27
CA HIS A 72 2.27 -2.68 -4.37
C HIS A 72 1.97 -3.27 -2.99
N ALA A 73 0.79 -3.00 -2.42
CA ALA A 73 0.38 -3.56 -1.15
C ALA A 73 0.28 -5.11 -1.21
N ASN A 74 -0.32 -5.66 -2.26
CA ASN A 74 -0.35 -7.10 -2.49
C ASN A 74 1.04 -7.70 -2.70
N ARG A 75 1.91 -7.02 -3.44
CA ARG A 75 3.29 -7.47 -3.66
C ARG A 75 4.09 -7.50 -2.36
N TRP A 76 4.00 -6.45 -1.54
CA TRP A 76 4.66 -6.41 -0.23
C TRP A 76 4.08 -7.41 0.77
N TRP A 77 2.79 -7.76 0.66
CA TRP A 77 2.22 -8.87 1.42
C TRP A 77 2.94 -10.19 1.12
N CYS A 78 3.23 -10.48 -0.15
CA CYS A 78 4.00 -11.67 -0.53
C CYS A 78 5.47 -11.56 -0.08
N PHE A 79 6.15 -10.47 -0.43
CA PHE A 79 7.60 -10.31 -0.16
C PHE A 79 7.95 -10.31 1.32
N LEU A 80 7.13 -9.70 2.17
CA LEU A 80 7.39 -9.72 3.62
C LEU A 80 7.20 -11.11 4.23
N ARG A 81 6.47 -12.00 3.55
CA ARG A 81 6.28 -13.40 3.97
C ARG A 81 7.38 -14.34 3.49
N ASP A 82 8.23 -13.90 2.56
CA ASP A 82 9.39 -14.68 2.15
C ASP A 82 10.37 -14.82 3.33
N ASN A 83 10.78 -16.05 3.60
CA ASN A 83 11.69 -16.39 4.69
C ASN A 83 11.23 -15.86 6.07
N ILE A 84 9.91 -15.76 6.29
CA ILE A 84 9.34 -15.17 7.51
C ILE A 84 9.73 -15.88 8.81
N GLU A 85 10.25 -17.11 8.72
CA GLU A 85 10.78 -17.85 9.87
C GLU A 85 12.16 -17.35 10.33
N GLU A 86 12.89 -16.67 9.44
CA GLU A 86 14.34 -16.41 9.57
C GLU A 86 14.70 -15.22 10.48
N GLY A 87 13.90 -14.95 11.52
CA GLY A 87 14.28 -14.10 12.66
C GLY A 87 15.05 -12.81 12.32
N GLU A 88 16.27 -12.72 12.86
CA GLU A 88 17.22 -11.63 12.57
C GLU A 88 17.72 -11.59 11.13
N ALA A 89 17.81 -12.73 10.44
CA ALA A 89 18.19 -12.73 9.04
C ALA A 89 17.09 -12.06 8.19
N TRP A 90 15.80 -12.29 8.51
CA TRP A 90 14.69 -11.59 7.89
C TRP A 90 14.77 -10.07 8.11
N THR A 91 15.08 -9.60 9.32
CA THR A 91 15.21 -8.15 9.58
C THR A 91 16.41 -7.54 8.88
N ARG A 92 17.53 -8.26 8.74
CA ARG A 92 18.68 -7.80 7.94
C ARG A 92 18.35 -7.69 6.46
N LEU A 93 17.65 -8.69 5.90
CA LEU A 93 17.21 -8.66 4.50
C LEU A 93 16.26 -7.50 4.21
N ASN A 94 15.47 -7.10 5.21
CA ASN A 94 14.50 -6.01 5.11
C ASN A 94 15.00 -4.67 5.71
N ALA A 95 16.30 -4.54 6.03
CA ALA A 95 16.81 -3.40 6.81
C ALA A 95 16.50 -2.03 6.18
N GLU A 96 16.59 -1.90 4.85
CA GLU A 96 16.28 -0.66 4.12
C GLU A 96 14.80 -0.27 4.17
N ASN A 97 13.92 -1.23 4.41
CA ASN A 97 12.48 -1.04 4.53
C ASN A 97 12.08 -0.78 5.98
N LEU A 98 12.77 -1.44 6.92
CA LEU A 98 12.54 -1.28 8.36
C LEU A 98 13.05 0.05 8.92
N ILE A 99 13.68 0.91 8.11
CA ILE A 99 14.03 2.29 8.52
C ILE A 99 12.82 3.10 9.00
N PHE A 100 11.62 2.72 8.57
CA PHE A 100 10.36 3.37 8.97
C PHE A 100 9.79 2.81 10.29
N ALA A 101 10.31 1.67 10.77
CA ALA A 101 9.93 1.08 12.05
C ALA A 101 10.81 1.63 13.18
N SER A 102 10.24 1.79 14.37
CA SER A 102 11.03 2.16 15.55
C SER A 102 12.03 1.06 15.93
N PRO A 103 13.15 1.39 16.61
CA PRO A 103 14.10 0.38 17.07
C PRO A 103 13.46 -0.73 17.92
N GLU A 104 12.47 -0.40 18.73
CA GLU A 104 11.72 -1.35 19.57
C GLU A 104 10.91 -2.31 18.69
N LEU A 105 10.24 -1.80 17.66
CA LEU A 105 9.51 -2.63 16.72
C LEU A 105 10.45 -3.52 15.90
N GLN A 106 11.60 -3.01 15.46
CA GLN A 106 12.61 -3.82 14.76
C GLN A 106 13.11 -4.98 15.62
N LEU A 107 13.29 -4.75 16.92
CA LEU A 107 13.68 -5.80 17.87
C LEU A 107 12.58 -6.87 18.02
N GLU A 108 11.33 -6.44 18.16
CA GLU A 108 10.17 -7.33 18.22
C GLU A 108 10.04 -8.19 16.94
N LEU A 109 10.24 -7.58 15.77
CA LEU A 109 10.26 -8.27 14.48
C LEU A 109 11.41 -9.28 14.36
N ALA A 110 12.58 -8.97 14.90
CA ALA A 110 13.72 -9.90 14.88
C ALA A 110 13.44 -11.15 15.73
N GLN A 111 12.79 -10.97 16.89
CA GLN A 111 12.63 -12.03 17.87
C GLN A 111 11.39 -12.90 17.65
N ARG A 112 10.31 -12.35 17.08
CA ARG A 112 9.00 -13.01 17.06
C ARG A 112 8.46 -13.17 15.66
N ARG A 113 8.31 -14.43 15.23
CA ARG A 113 7.63 -14.81 13.98
C ARG A 113 6.25 -14.16 13.86
N ALA A 114 5.44 -14.25 14.91
CA ALA A 114 4.09 -13.69 14.91
C ALA A 114 4.07 -12.16 14.68
N MET A 115 5.09 -11.43 15.14
CA MET A 115 5.22 -10.00 14.87
C MET A 115 5.50 -9.74 13.39
N ARG A 116 6.33 -10.57 12.75
CA ARG A 116 6.59 -10.48 11.30
C ARG A 116 5.35 -10.83 10.48
N GLU A 117 4.60 -11.85 10.89
CA GLU A 117 3.36 -12.25 10.22
C GLU A 117 2.29 -11.16 10.32
N GLY A 118 2.14 -10.54 11.50
CA GLY A 118 1.26 -9.40 11.67
C GLY A 118 1.73 -8.16 10.89
N PHE A 119 3.04 -7.88 10.86
CA PHE A 119 3.62 -6.78 10.08
C PHE A 119 3.37 -6.94 8.58
N ALA A 120 3.64 -8.12 8.03
CA ALA A 120 3.26 -8.44 6.66
C ALA A 120 1.75 -8.29 6.47
N GLY A 121 0.96 -8.77 7.45
CA GLY A 121 -0.51 -8.77 7.46
C GLY A 121 -1.13 -7.43 7.14
N ILE A 122 -0.55 -6.38 7.70
CA ILE A 122 -0.99 -5.00 7.45
C ILE A 122 -1.00 -4.66 5.96
N SER A 123 -0.05 -5.15 5.14
CA SER A 123 -0.03 -4.92 3.69
C SER A 123 -1.30 -5.44 3.01
N GLY A 124 -1.77 -6.63 3.40
CA GLY A 124 -3.02 -7.19 2.89
C GLY A 124 -4.24 -6.35 3.25
N PHE A 125 -4.30 -5.82 4.49
CA PHE A 125 -5.39 -4.94 4.91
C PHE A 125 -5.34 -3.55 4.27
N ILE A 126 -4.15 -3.04 3.94
CA ILE A 126 -4.00 -1.83 3.11
C ILE A 126 -4.56 -2.09 1.71
N ALA A 127 -4.22 -3.23 1.09
CA ALA A 127 -4.77 -3.64 -0.20
C ALA A 127 -6.31 -3.76 -0.16
N ALA A 128 -6.85 -4.35 0.91
CA ALA A 128 -8.30 -4.47 1.11
C ALA A 128 -9.01 -3.10 1.26
N CYS A 129 -8.39 -2.15 1.95
CA CYS A 129 -8.92 -0.78 2.00
C CYS A 129 -8.98 -0.17 0.59
N LEU A 130 -7.89 -0.29 -0.18
CA LEU A 130 -7.80 0.26 -1.52
C LEU A 130 -8.78 -0.40 -2.49
N SER A 131 -9.01 -1.72 -2.38
CA SER A 131 -9.96 -2.44 -3.22
C SER A 131 -11.42 -2.04 -2.93
N CYS A 132 -11.78 -1.82 -1.67
CA CYS A 132 -13.11 -1.32 -1.30
C CYS A 132 -13.18 0.23 -1.30
N ASN A 133 -12.40 0.93 -2.15
CA ASN A 133 -12.44 2.39 -2.36
C ASN A 133 -12.27 3.24 -1.09
N THR A 134 -11.52 2.74 -0.12
CA THR A 134 -11.29 3.38 1.18
C THR A 134 -9.83 3.80 1.33
N ILE A 135 -9.60 5.00 1.85
CA ILE A 135 -8.23 5.47 2.13
C ILE A 135 -7.64 4.59 3.25
N PRO A 136 -6.45 3.99 3.08
CA PRO A 136 -5.83 3.14 4.10
C PRO A 136 -5.23 3.99 5.25
N THR A 137 -6.08 4.75 5.95
CA THR A 137 -5.73 5.41 7.20
C THR A 137 -5.57 4.38 8.31
N GLU A 138 -4.88 4.75 9.39
CA GLU A 138 -4.74 3.86 10.55
C GLU A 138 -6.09 3.40 11.11
N GLU A 139 -7.08 4.30 11.15
CA GLU A 139 -8.45 3.97 11.56
C GLU A 139 -9.12 2.99 10.60
N ASN A 140 -9.06 3.23 9.29
CA ASN A 140 -9.72 2.39 8.29
C ASN A 140 -9.08 1.01 8.21
N VAL A 141 -7.74 0.93 8.29
CA VAL A 141 -7.02 -0.35 8.32
C VAL A 141 -7.36 -1.13 9.59
N LYS A 142 -7.37 -0.48 10.77
CA LYS A 142 -7.83 -1.13 12.01
C LYS A 142 -9.26 -1.62 11.88
N LYS A 143 -10.17 -0.81 11.34
CA LYS A 143 -11.56 -1.19 11.11
C LYS A 143 -11.65 -2.42 10.22
N ALA A 144 -10.91 -2.45 9.10
CA ALA A 144 -10.85 -3.61 8.21
C ALA A 144 -10.35 -4.87 8.94
N ILE A 145 -9.30 -4.72 9.76
CA ILE A 145 -8.79 -5.81 10.62
C ILE A 145 -9.90 -6.34 11.54
N TYR A 146 -10.64 -5.47 12.24
CA TYR A 146 -11.70 -5.91 13.16
C TYR A 146 -12.91 -6.56 12.47
N THR A 147 -13.11 -6.35 11.17
CA THR A 147 -14.26 -6.89 10.43
C THR A 147 -13.99 -8.20 9.72
N GLU A 148 -12.72 -8.61 9.57
CA GLU A 148 -12.35 -9.87 8.93
C GLU A 148 -12.52 -11.09 9.85
N GLU A 149 -12.63 -12.27 9.25
CA GLU A 149 -12.87 -13.54 9.96
C GLU A 149 -11.61 -14.08 10.67
N PHE A 150 -10.41 -13.78 10.16
CA PHE A 150 -9.13 -14.28 10.73
C PHE A 150 -8.03 -13.21 10.97
N PRO A 151 -8.30 -12.10 11.68
CA PRO A 151 -7.37 -10.99 11.85
C PRO A 151 -6.41 -11.12 13.05
N GLN A 152 -6.47 -12.22 13.81
CA GLN A 152 -5.88 -12.29 15.17
C GLN A 152 -4.39 -11.93 15.20
N ILE A 153 -3.61 -12.37 14.21
CA ILE A 153 -2.17 -12.09 14.18
C ILE A 153 -1.84 -10.60 13.95
N CYS A 154 -2.68 -9.90 13.20
CA CYS A 154 -2.56 -8.46 13.00
C CYS A 154 -3.00 -7.69 14.25
N LEU A 155 -4.05 -8.17 14.94
CA LEU A 155 -4.47 -7.61 16.23
C LEU A 155 -3.39 -7.80 17.29
N ASP A 156 -2.75 -8.97 17.35
CA ASP A 156 -1.65 -9.24 18.26
C ASP A 156 -0.45 -8.33 17.97
N TYR A 157 -0.10 -8.15 16.71
CA TYR A 157 0.92 -7.19 16.28
C TYR A 157 0.62 -5.77 16.77
N ILE A 158 -0.60 -5.27 16.56
CA ILE A 158 -1.01 -3.93 17.02
C ILE A 158 -0.96 -3.84 18.55
N SER A 159 -1.45 -4.86 19.26
CA SER A 159 -1.48 -4.89 20.73
C SER A 159 -0.07 -4.85 21.35
N ARG A 160 0.95 -5.27 20.60
CA ARG A 160 2.36 -5.30 21.00
C ARG A 160 3.15 -4.06 20.55
N GLY A 161 2.45 -3.00 20.14
CA GLY A 161 3.08 -1.74 19.74
C GLY A 161 3.41 -1.66 18.25
N GLY A 162 2.99 -2.65 17.46
CA GLY A 162 3.00 -2.55 16.00
C GLY A 162 2.08 -1.45 15.50
N THR A 163 2.48 -0.76 14.43
CA THR A 163 1.70 0.31 13.81
C THR A 163 1.56 0.08 12.31
N ILE A 164 0.59 0.75 11.68
CA ILE A 164 0.35 0.65 10.24
C ILE A 164 1.33 1.50 9.43
N SER A 165 1.82 2.60 10.03
CA SER A 165 2.66 3.58 9.35
C SER A 165 3.91 3.00 8.69
N PRO A 166 4.73 2.14 9.34
CA PRO A 166 5.94 1.61 8.71
C PRO A 166 5.63 0.81 7.44
N VAL A 167 4.56 0.02 7.47
CA VAL A 167 4.14 -0.82 6.34
C VAL A 167 3.61 0.04 5.20
N ALA A 168 2.75 1.03 5.52
CA ALA A 168 2.31 2.01 4.54
C ALA A 168 3.49 2.76 3.92
N SER A 169 4.46 3.20 4.74
CA SER A 169 5.64 3.93 4.25
C SER A 169 6.47 3.12 3.24
N ILE A 170 6.60 1.81 3.43
CA ILE A 170 7.26 0.93 2.46
C ILE A 170 6.51 0.94 1.12
N ILE A 171 5.19 0.72 1.15
CA ILE A 171 4.33 0.69 -0.04
C ILE A 171 4.38 2.02 -0.79
N PHE A 172 4.22 3.14 -0.08
CA PHE A 172 4.24 4.47 -0.69
C PHE A 172 5.61 4.87 -1.22
N LYS A 173 6.70 4.53 -0.50
CA LYS A 173 8.06 4.78 -0.97
C LYS A 173 8.27 4.10 -2.32
N GLU A 174 7.96 2.80 -2.40
CA GLU A 174 8.18 2.01 -3.62
C GLU A 174 7.33 2.54 -4.79
N ALA A 175 6.03 2.73 -4.56
CA ALA A 175 5.12 3.30 -5.57
C ALA A 175 5.56 4.70 -6.04
N SER A 176 6.11 5.52 -5.13
CA SER A 176 6.58 6.86 -5.48
C SER A 176 7.92 6.86 -6.24
N SER A 177 8.79 5.88 -6.01
CA SER A 177 10.02 5.73 -6.78
C SER A 177 9.75 5.23 -8.20
N GLU A 178 8.66 4.48 -8.37
CA GLU A 178 8.17 3.96 -9.64
C GLU A 178 7.14 4.93 -10.26
N ASN A 179 7.47 6.24 -10.25
CA ASN A 179 6.58 7.35 -10.62
C ASN A 179 6.04 7.30 -12.07
N ASN A 180 6.41 6.28 -12.84
CA ASN A 180 5.80 5.95 -14.12
C ASN A 180 5.45 4.46 -14.16
N TRP A 181 4.20 4.12 -13.86
CA TRP A 181 3.70 2.74 -14.01
C TRP A 181 3.80 2.24 -15.46
N LEU A 182 3.87 3.13 -16.46
CA LEU A 182 4.14 2.80 -17.87
C LEU A 182 5.59 2.37 -18.14
N ASP A 183 6.48 2.45 -17.15
CA ASP A 183 7.83 1.91 -17.26
C ASP A 183 8.04 0.67 -16.36
N TYR A 184 6.98 0.21 -15.68
CA TYR A 184 7.07 -0.92 -14.76
C TYR A 184 6.54 -2.22 -15.37
N ASP A 185 7.45 -2.97 -16.01
CA ASP A 185 7.17 -4.18 -16.80
C ASP A 185 6.27 -5.21 -16.10
N LEU A 186 6.53 -5.47 -14.81
CA LEU A 186 5.77 -6.47 -14.03
C LEU A 186 4.32 -6.02 -13.79
N PHE A 187 4.09 -4.73 -13.57
CA PHE A 187 2.75 -4.19 -13.35
C PHE A 187 1.97 -4.13 -14.66
N GLN A 188 2.61 -3.72 -15.75
CA GLN A 188 1.97 -3.66 -17.07
C GLN A 188 1.48 -5.03 -17.53
N THR A 189 2.32 -6.05 -17.39
CA THR A 189 1.98 -7.42 -17.80
C THR A 189 0.66 -7.90 -17.18
N GLU A 190 0.34 -7.44 -15.97
CA GLU A 190 -0.84 -7.87 -15.22
C GLU A 190 -2.01 -6.87 -15.27
N TYR A 191 -1.75 -5.56 -15.36
CA TYR A 191 -2.75 -4.51 -15.11
C TYR A 191 -2.86 -3.43 -16.19
N GLU A 192 -2.11 -3.50 -17.30
CA GLU A 192 -2.14 -2.46 -18.34
C GLU A 192 -3.56 -2.21 -18.88
N GLU A 193 -4.28 -3.28 -19.25
CA GLU A 193 -5.65 -3.16 -19.75
C GLU A 193 -6.60 -2.53 -18.72
N ALA A 194 -6.53 -2.97 -17.46
CA ALA A 194 -7.35 -2.42 -16.38
C ALA A 194 -7.05 -0.95 -16.12
N MET A 195 -5.77 -0.55 -16.16
CA MET A 195 -5.33 0.83 -16.00
C MET A 195 -5.80 1.74 -17.14
N MET A 196 -5.79 1.25 -18.38
CA MET A 196 -6.30 1.99 -19.54
C MET A 196 -7.80 2.27 -19.46
N GLN A 197 -8.57 1.44 -18.76
CA GLN A 197 -10.00 1.69 -18.52
C GLN A 197 -10.28 2.73 -17.42
N LEU A 198 -9.27 3.06 -16.59
CA LEU A 198 -9.42 4.05 -15.53
C LEU A 198 -9.21 5.47 -16.06
N PRO A 199 -9.98 6.45 -15.57
CA PRO A 199 -9.87 7.82 -16.04
C PRO A 199 -8.52 8.44 -15.64
N GLU A 200 -7.92 9.17 -16.57
CA GLU A 200 -6.74 9.98 -16.31
C GLU A 200 -7.05 11.09 -15.31
N CYS A 201 -6.15 11.29 -14.36
CA CYS A 201 -6.25 12.37 -13.42
C CYS A 201 -4.94 13.15 -13.30
N ARG A 202 -5.05 14.46 -13.12
CA ARG A 202 -3.92 15.32 -12.70
C ARG A 202 -3.18 14.79 -11.46
N ASN A 203 -3.84 13.98 -10.64
CA ASN A 203 -3.28 13.43 -9.43
C ASN A 203 -2.46 12.16 -9.66
N ASP A 204 -2.47 11.54 -10.86
CA ASP A 204 -1.93 10.19 -11.09
C ASP A 204 -0.44 9.99 -10.68
N GLY A 205 0.36 11.06 -10.62
CA GLY A 205 1.75 11.05 -10.17
C GLY A 205 2.02 11.76 -8.83
N GLU A 206 0.99 12.20 -8.11
CA GLU A 206 1.13 13.06 -6.92
C GLU A 206 1.30 12.26 -5.61
N PHE A 207 2.15 11.22 -5.62
CA PHE A 207 2.37 10.32 -4.46
C PHE A 207 2.93 11.03 -3.23
N THR A 208 3.71 12.10 -3.43
CA THR A 208 4.33 12.86 -2.34
C THR A 208 3.27 13.48 -1.42
N LEU A 209 2.15 13.96 -1.97
CA LEU A 209 1.06 14.55 -1.18
C LEU A 209 0.38 13.52 -0.26
N ILE A 210 0.22 12.29 -0.75
CA ILE A 210 -0.43 11.19 -0.01
C ILE A 210 0.45 10.72 1.15
N PHE A 211 1.75 10.61 0.92
CA PHE A 211 2.72 10.24 1.95
C PHE A 211 2.68 11.23 3.12
N PHE A 212 2.67 12.54 2.83
CA PHE A 212 2.56 13.55 3.88
C PHE A 212 1.23 13.49 4.61
N ASP A 213 0.10 13.22 3.94
CA ASP A 213 -1.19 13.24 4.63
C ASP A 213 -1.43 12.01 5.50
N ILE A 214 -1.10 10.82 5.03
CA ILE A 214 -1.20 9.61 5.85
C ILE A 214 -0.20 9.68 7.01
N ALA A 215 1.00 10.24 6.79
CA ALA A 215 1.97 10.46 7.86
C ALA A 215 1.61 11.62 8.81
N SER A 216 0.85 12.64 8.38
CA SER A 216 0.53 13.85 9.17
C SER A 216 -0.82 13.80 9.89
N HIS A 217 -1.72 12.89 9.49
CA HIS A 217 -2.87 12.50 10.33
C HIS A 217 -2.39 11.71 11.57
N ASN A 218 -1.15 11.23 11.54
CA ASN A 218 -0.39 10.81 12.70
C ASN A 218 0.43 11.99 13.23
N THR A 219 0.01 12.53 14.36
CA THR A 219 0.75 13.61 15.04
C THR A 219 2.15 13.10 15.39
N LEU A 220 3.18 13.75 14.79
CA LEU A 220 4.63 13.66 15.06
C LEU A 220 5.43 12.58 14.32
N TYR A 221 5.98 12.92 13.15
CA TYR A 221 7.34 12.48 12.78
C TYR A 221 8.13 13.58 12.06
N ASN A 222 8.87 14.35 12.85
CA ASN A 222 10.10 15.00 12.40
C ASN A 222 11.15 13.91 12.24
N VAL A 223 11.33 13.30 11.06
CA VAL A 223 12.63 12.94 10.46
C VAL A 223 12.35 12.50 9.01
N ILE A 224 12.32 13.44 8.07
CA ILE A 224 12.79 13.12 6.71
C ILE A 224 14.28 13.49 6.73
N PRO A 225 15.22 12.54 6.58
CA PRO A 225 16.59 12.90 6.28
C PRO A 225 16.55 13.63 4.94
N LYS A 226 16.85 14.93 4.92
CA LYS A 226 17.04 15.66 3.67
C LYS A 226 18.04 14.88 2.81
N PRO A 227 17.78 14.62 1.52
CA PRO A 227 18.80 14.09 0.64
C PRO A 227 19.98 15.06 0.66
N ARG A 228 21.12 14.61 1.19
CA ARG A 228 22.37 15.34 1.07
C ARG A 228 22.81 15.23 -0.38
N TYR A 229 22.40 16.20 -1.20
CA TYR A 229 23.05 16.44 -2.49
C TYR A 229 24.51 16.82 -2.23
N PHE A 230 25.42 15.87 -2.33
CA PHE A 230 26.84 16.14 -2.50
C PHE A 230 27.10 16.42 -3.98
N PHE A 231 26.87 17.66 -4.41
CA PHE A 231 27.56 18.20 -5.58
C PHE A 231 28.71 19.06 -5.07
N ASN A 232 29.94 18.57 -5.20
CA ASN A 232 31.13 19.38 -5.47
C ASN A 232 32.35 18.48 -5.65
N LEU A 233 32.67 18.15 -6.89
CA LEU A 233 34.06 18.06 -7.30
C LEU A 233 34.23 18.96 -8.51
N LYS A 234 34.86 20.11 -8.22
CA LYS A 234 35.32 21.06 -9.21
C LYS A 234 36.41 20.39 -10.04
N HIS A 235 36.27 20.48 -11.35
CA HIS A 235 37.37 20.33 -12.29
C HIS A 235 38.50 21.31 -11.94
N LYS A 236 39.70 20.77 -11.78
CA LYS A 236 40.98 21.42 -12.13
C LYS A 236 41.89 20.36 -12.71
#